data_AF-U2JA59-F1
#
_entry.id   AF-U2JA59-F1
#
_cell.length_a   1.000
_cell.length_b   1.000
_cell.length_c   1.000
_cell.angle_alpha   90.00
_cell.angle_beta   90.00
_cell.angle_gamma   90.00
#
_symmetry.space_group_name_H-M   'P 1'
#
loop_
_entity.id
_entity.type
_entity.pdbx_description
1 polymer ?
#
loop_
_entity_poly.entity_id
_entity_poly.type
_entity_poly.pdbx_seq_one_letter_code
_entity_poly.pdbx_strand_id
1 'polypeptide(L)'
;MKISEFAQKTGIKESTLRYYEKQGFLQVQRRNGIREFSDKDLEFAEFIKRLKAMGMPLAQIKCYADLRYQGPETVKERYGILQDHQRFLQSKIADYQTYMDNLTDKMAIYRDMMK
;
A
#
# COMPACT_ATOMS: atom_id res chain seq x y z
N MET A 1 -1.08 -5.21 -21.28
CA MET A 1 -0.29 -3.97 -21.43
C MET A 1 1.20 -4.23 -21.21
N LYS A 2 2.07 -3.46 -21.88
CA LYS A 2 3.54 -3.52 -21.68
C LYS A 2 3.94 -2.77 -20.41
N ILE A 3 5.18 -2.98 -19.94
CA ILE A 3 5.66 -2.36 -18.69
C ILE A 3 5.64 -0.83 -18.70
N SER A 4 5.89 -0.19 -19.85
CA SER A 4 5.87 1.28 -19.97
C SER A 4 4.47 1.85 -19.80
N GLU A 5 3.47 1.24 -20.45
CA GLU A 5 2.06 1.59 -20.30
C GLU A 5 1.57 1.32 -18.86
N PHE A 6 1.98 0.19 -18.27
CA PHE A 6 1.65 -0.13 -16.88
C PHE A 6 2.25 0.89 -15.90
N ALA A 7 3.50 1.29 -16.11
CA ALA A 7 4.17 2.32 -15.31
C ALA A 7 3.47 3.67 -15.42
N GLN A 8 3.02 4.05 -16.62
CA GLN A 8 2.26 5.29 -16.82
C GLN A 8 0.91 5.26 -16.10
N LYS A 9 0.17 4.14 -16.22
CA LYS A 9 -1.16 3.99 -15.58
C LYS A 9 -1.10 3.93 -14.06
N THR A 10 -0.08 3.29 -13.49
CA THR A 10 0.10 3.20 -12.02
C THR A 10 0.84 4.39 -11.41
N GLY A 11 1.58 5.15 -12.22
CA GLY A 11 2.58 6.10 -11.74
C GLY A 11 3.74 5.45 -10.96
N ILE A 12 3.90 4.12 -11.03
CA ILE A 12 5.01 3.39 -10.43
C ILE A 12 6.14 3.32 -11.47
N LYS A 13 7.35 3.73 -11.09
CA LYS A 13 8.52 3.66 -11.98
C LYS A 13 8.76 2.23 -12.45
N GLU A 14 9.17 2.05 -13.71
CA GLU A 14 9.47 0.72 -14.26
C GLU A 14 10.49 -0.06 -13.42
N SER A 15 11.49 0.61 -12.86
CA SER A 15 12.47 -0.02 -11.97
C SER A 15 11.82 -0.60 -10.71
N THR A 16 10.85 0.10 -10.13
CA THR A 16 10.07 -0.38 -8.98
C THR A 16 9.16 -1.53 -9.37
N LEU A 17 8.56 -1.53 -10.56
CA LEU A 17 7.77 -2.66 -11.07
C LEU A 17 8.62 -3.92 -11.27
N ARG A 18 9.82 -3.77 -11.85
CA ARG A 18 10.79 -4.88 -11.99
C ARG A 18 11.24 -5.40 -10.62
N TYR A 19 11.43 -4.50 -9.65
CA TYR A 19 11.71 -4.88 -8.28
C TYR A 19 10.52 -5.63 -7.65
N TYR A 20 9.29 -5.17 -7.86
CA TYR A 20 8.08 -5.83 -7.37
C TYR A 20 7.93 -7.23 -7.94
N GLU A 21 8.18 -7.41 -9.24
CA GLU A 21 8.23 -8.74 -9.86
C GLU A 21 9.34 -9.61 -9.25
N LYS A 22 10.58 -9.10 -9.16
CA LYS A 22 11.73 -9.84 -8.63
C LYS A 22 11.50 -10.31 -7.19
N GLN A 23 10.87 -9.47 -6.38
CA GLN A 23 10.56 -9.77 -4.99
C GLN A 23 9.25 -10.54 -4.83
N GLY A 24 8.51 -10.85 -5.90
CA GLY A 24 7.28 -11.64 -5.85
C GLY A 24 6.03 -10.89 -5.36
N PHE A 25 6.06 -9.56 -5.32
CA PHE A 25 4.86 -8.74 -5.08
C PHE A 25 3.91 -8.77 -6.28
N LEU A 26 4.46 -8.87 -7.49
CA LEU A 26 3.72 -9.00 -8.74
C LEU A 26 4.17 -10.26 -9.48
N GLN A 27 3.22 -11.11 -9.93
CA GLN A 27 3.51 -12.19 -10.85
C GLN A 27 3.07 -11.76 -12.24
N VAL A 28 4.02 -11.70 -13.18
CA VAL A 28 3.80 -11.14 -14.51
C VAL A 28 3.89 -12.25 -15.54
N GLN A 29 2.88 -12.35 -16.40
CA GLN A 29 2.92 -13.30 -17.51
C GLN A 29 3.89 -12.83 -18.60
N ARG A 30 4.45 -13.79 -19.35
CA ARG A 30 5.31 -13.49 -20.50
C ARG A 30 4.71 -14.05 -21.76
N ARG A 31 4.50 -13.20 -22.76
CA ARG A 31 4.12 -13.58 -24.11
C ARG A 31 5.28 -13.26 -25.05
N ASN A 32 5.79 -14.27 -25.74
CA ASN A 32 6.97 -14.16 -26.62
C ASN A 32 8.19 -13.51 -25.93
N GLY A 33 8.42 -13.84 -24.65
CA GLY A 33 9.52 -13.27 -23.85
C GLY A 33 9.27 -11.85 -23.31
N ILE A 34 8.15 -11.21 -23.68
CA ILE A 34 7.79 -9.86 -23.25
C ILE A 34 6.79 -9.94 -22.09
N ARG A 35 7.00 -9.13 -21.06
CA ARG A 35 6.07 -8.97 -19.93
C ARG A 35 4.74 -8.40 -20.39
N GLU A 36 3.66 -9.09 -20.05
CA GLU A 36 2.29 -8.61 -20.23
C GLU A 36 1.60 -8.51 -18.88
N PHE A 37 1.04 -7.34 -18.62
CA PHE A 37 0.23 -7.05 -17.44
C PHE A 37 -1.24 -6.95 -17.83
N SER A 38 -2.11 -7.41 -16.95
CA SER A 38 -3.57 -7.29 -17.05
C SER A 38 -4.09 -6.10 -16.26
N ASP A 39 -5.37 -5.75 -16.45
CA ASP A 39 -6.04 -4.73 -15.62
C ASP A 39 -6.16 -5.18 -14.15
N LYS A 40 -6.26 -6.49 -13.89
CA LYS A 40 -6.20 -7.02 -12.52
C LYS A 40 -4.85 -6.76 -11.84
N ASP A 41 -3.77 -6.85 -12.61
CA ASP A 41 -2.43 -6.51 -12.10
C ASP A 41 -2.33 -5.01 -11.79
N LEU A 42 -3.01 -4.18 -12.59
CA LEU A 42 -3.05 -2.73 -12.40
C LEU A 42 -3.73 -2.37 -11.08
N GLU A 43 -4.93 -2.91 -10.85
CA GLU A 43 -5.67 -2.73 -9.60
C GLU A 43 -4.85 -3.20 -8.39
N PHE A 44 -4.15 -4.33 -8.54
CA PHE A 44 -3.35 -4.88 -7.46
C PHE A 44 -2.09 -4.06 -7.18
N ALA A 45 -1.42 -3.53 -8.21
CA ALA A 45 -0.28 -2.64 -8.03
C ALA A 45 -0.66 -1.33 -7.32
N GLU A 46 -1.80 -0.73 -7.69
CA GLU A 46 -2.35 0.43 -6.97
C GLU A 46 -2.73 0.09 -5.53
N PHE A 47 -3.21 -1.12 -5.28
CA PHE A 47 -3.46 -1.58 -3.92
C PHE A 47 -2.18 -1.70 -3.10
N ILE A 48 -1.13 -2.32 -3.63
CA ILE A 48 0.20 -2.40 -2.98
C ILE A 48 0.74 -1.00 -2.66
N LYS A 49 0.61 -0.07 -3.60
CA LYS A 49 1.02 1.33 -3.43
C LYS A 49 0.28 2.00 -2.27
N ARG A 50 -1.03 1.80 -2.16
CA ARG A 50 -1.84 2.30 -1.02
C ARG A 50 -1.41 1.67 0.31
N LEU A 51 -1.24 0.35 0.37
CA LEU A 51 -0.75 -0.33 1.59
C LEU A 51 0.59 0.23 2.05
N LYS A 52 1.52 0.43 1.12
CA LYS A 52 2.82 1.03 1.42
C LYS A 52 2.70 2.47 1.92
N ALA A 53 1.83 3.28 1.31
CA ALA A 53 1.59 4.66 1.73
C ALA A 53 0.97 4.75 3.13
N MET A 54 0.16 3.75 3.52
CA MET A 54 -0.40 3.61 4.88
C MET A 54 0.59 3.05 5.90
N GLY A 55 1.86 2.84 5.51
CA GLY A 55 2.92 2.38 6.41
C GLY A 55 2.91 0.87 6.67
N MET A 56 2.20 0.08 5.86
CA MET A 56 2.29 -1.38 5.97
C MET A 56 3.72 -1.85 5.61
N PRO A 57 4.38 -2.65 6.47
CA PRO A 57 5.71 -3.18 6.17
C PRO A 57 5.73 -4.02 4.90
N LEU A 58 6.80 -3.92 4.10
CA LEU A 58 6.96 -4.69 2.86
C LEU A 58 6.85 -6.20 3.09
N ALA A 59 7.26 -6.72 4.25
CA ALA A 59 7.10 -8.13 4.61
C ALA A 59 5.62 -8.55 4.71
N GLN A 60 4.76 -7.72 5.28
CA GLN A 60 3.31 -7.99 5.37
C GLN A 60 2.65 -7.87 4.00
N ILE A 61 3.03 -6.87 3.20
CA ILE A 61 2.57 -6.72 1.82
C ILE A 61 2.96 -7.96 0.99
N LYS A 62 4.16 -8.51 1.20
CA LYS A 62 4.62 -9.72 0.52
C LYS A 62 3.78 -10.93 0.92
N CYS A 63 3.53 -11.11 2.21
CA CYS A 63 2.65 -12.17 2.70
C CYS A 63 1.25 -12.08 2.08
N TYR A 64 0.66 -10.88 2.04
CA TYR A 64 -0.63 -10.65 1.37
C TYR A 64 -0.58 -11.02 -0.12
N ALA A 65 0.49 -10.62 -0.83
CA ALA A 65 0.67 -10.92 -2.24
C ALA A 65 0.77 -12.43 -2.49
N ASP A 66 1.53 -13.17 -1.68
CA ASP A 66 1.66 -14.62 -1.79
C ASP A 66 0.31 -15.32 -1.61
N LEU A 67 -0.45 -14.94 -0.59
CA LEU A 67 -1.80 -15.46 -0.37
C LEU A 67 -2.70 -15.13 -1.57
N ARG A 68 -2.61 -13.91 -2.10
CA ARG A 68 -3.43 -13.47 -3.25
C ARG A 68 -3.19 -14.33 -4.49
N TYR A 69 -1.96 -14.78 -4.72
CA TYR A 69 -1.62 -15.65 -5.85
C TYR A 69 -1.98 -17.11 -5.66
N GLN A 70 -2.16 -17.58 -4.42
CA GLN A 70 -2.67 -18.94 -4.17
C GLN A 70 -4.10 -19.08 -4.69
N GLY A 71 -4.94 -18.05 -4.52
CA GLY A 71 -6.31 -18.08 -5.01
C GLY A 71 -7.36 -17.71 -3.96
N PRO A 72 -8.64 -18.06 -4.21
CA PRO A 72 -9.78 -17.71 -3.35
C PRO A 72 -9.78 -18.42 -1.99
N GLU A 73 -9.08 -19.54 -1.85
CA GLU A 73 -8.96 -20.29 -0.60
C GLU A 73 -8.28 -19.50 0.53
N THR A 74 -7.45 -18.50 0.19
CA THR A 74 -6.76 -17.65 1.18
C THR A 74 -7.49 -16.35 1.52
N VAL A 75 -8.76 -16.19 1.12
CA VAL A 75 -9.52 -14.93 1.33
C VAL A 75 -9.60 -14.59 2.83
N LYS A 76 -9.74 -15.59 3.70
CA LYS A 76 -9.88 -15.38 5.14
C LYS A 76 -8.59 -14.83 5.76
N GLU A 77 -7.45 -15.36 5.37
CA GLU A 77 -6.11 -14.95 5.80
C GLU A 77 -5.80 -13.54 5.30
N ARG A 78 -6.10 -13.26 4.03
CA ARG A 78 -5.96 -11.92 3.45
C ARG A 78 -6.82 -10.90 4.18
N TYR A 79 -8.07 -11.25 4.48
CA TYR A 79 -8.96 -10.39 5.26
C TYR A 79 -8.39 -10.13 6.67
N GLY A 80 -7.83 -11.15 7.33
CA GLY A 80 -7.16 -10.99 8.62
C GLY A 80 -6.02 -9.97 8.60
N ILE A 81 -5.12 -10.06 7.62
CA ILE A 81 -4.01 -9.09 7.45
C ILE A 81 -4.54 -7.65 7.31
N LEU A 82 -5.60 -7.46 6.51
CA LEU A 82 -6.19 -6.14 6.32
C LEU A 82 -6.90 -5.63 7.58
N GLN A 83 -7.56 -6.51 8.32
CA GLN A 83 -8.21 -6.16 9.58
C GLN A 83 -7.19 -5.78 10.66
N ASP A 84 -6.06 -6.48 10.75
CA ASP A 84 -4.95 -6.12 11.64
C ASP A 84 -4.41 -4.73 11.29
N HIS A 85 -4.19 -4.46 10.01
CA HIS A 85 -3.70 -3.15 9.58
C HIS A 85 -4.75 -2.04 9.79
N GLN A 86 -6.04 -2.34 9.62
CA GLN A 86 -7.12 -1.41 9.96
C GLN A 86 -7.08 -1.01 11.44
N ARG A 87 -6.90 -1.98 12.36
CA ARG A 87 -6.75 -1.69 13.80
C ARG A 87 -5.53 -0.81 14.07
N PHE A 88 -4.40 -1.10 13.42
CA PHE A 88 -3.21 -0.27 13.51
C PHE A 88 -3.47 1.19 13.07
N LEU A 89 -4.14 1.38 11.93
CA LEU A 89 -4.48 2.72 11.44
C LEU A 89 -5.45 3.45 12.37
N GLN A 90 -6.43 2.76 12.94
CA GLN A 90 -7.35 3.34 13.93
C GLN A 90 -6.59 3.85 15.17
N SER A 91 -5.61 3.08 15.67
CA SER A 91 -4.73 3.54 16.76
C SER A 91 -3.95 4.79 16.35
N LYS A 92 -3.41 4.84 15.12
CA LYS A 92 -2.68 6.02 14.64
C LYS A 92 -3.56 7.25 14.53
N ILE A 93 -4.80 7.10 14.07
CA ILE A 93 -5.75 8.22 14.01
C ILE A 93 -6.02 8.77 15.42
N ALA A 94 -6.21 7.90 16.42
CA ALA A 94 -6.40 8.33 17.81
C ALA A 94 -5.17 9.06 18.37
N ASP A 95 -3.96 8.55 18.10
CA ASP A 95 -2.70 9.21 18.48
C ASP A 95 -2.62 10.61 17.86
N TYR A 96 -2.85 10.72 16.54
CA TYR A 96 -2.77 12.00 15.82
C TYR A 96 -3.83 13.01 16.25
N GLN A 97 -5.03 12.56 16.61
CA GLN A 97 -6.05 13.45 17.17
C GLN A 97 -5.56 14.04 18.51
N THR A 98 -5.01 13.20 19.39
CA THR A 98 -4.45 13.64 20.67
C THR A 98 -3.32 14.66 20.45
N TYR A 99 -2.45 14.43 19.46
CA TYR A 99 -1.38 15.37 19.13
C TYR A 99 -1.90 16.70 18.57
N MET A 100 -2.97 16.66 17.78
CA MET A 100 -3.62 17.85 17.24
C MET A 100 -4.23 18.69 18.37
N ASP A 101 -4.86 18.04 19.35
CA ASP A 101 -5.46 18.73 20.49
C ASP A 101 -4.37 19.43 21.33
N ASN A 102 -3.28 18.73 21.65
CA ASN A 102 -2.13 19.29 22.36
C ASN A 102 -1.50 20.50 21.63
N LEU A 103 -1.37 20.42 20.30
CA LEU A 103 -0.87 21.53 19.49
C LEU A 103 -1.83 22.72 19.52
N THR A 104 -3.13 22.45 19.43
CA THR A 104 -4.19 23.47 19.47
C THR A 104 -4.15 24.23 20.80
N ASP A 105 -4.07 23.52 21.92
CA ASP A 105 -3.94 24.11 23.25
C ASP A 105 -2.69 25.00 23.36
N LYS A 106 -1.56 24.52 22.85
CA LYS A 106 -0.31 25.28 22.88
C LYS A 106 -0.39 26.55 22.02
N MET A 107 -1.01 26.48 20.85
CA MET A 107 -1.24 27.63 19.98
C MET A 107 -2.18 28.66 20.61
N ALA A 108 -3.19 28.22 21.37
CA ALA A 108 -4.08 29.12 22.10
C ALA A 108 -3.31 29.94 23.15
N ILE A 109 -2.43 29.29 23.92
CA ILE A 109 -1.55 29.97 24.89
C ILE A 109 -0.73 31.08 24.20
N TYR A 110 -0.08 30.76 23.08
CA TYR A 110 0.71 31.76 22.34
C TYR A 110 -0.15 32.86 21.75
N ARG A 111 -1.37 32.55 21.28
CA ARG A 111 -2.30 33.57 20.78
C ARG A 111 -2.67 34.57 21.85
N ASP A 112 -2.85 34.13 23.09
CA ASP A 112 -3.15 35.04 24.20
C ASP A 112 -1.94 35.86 24.66
N MET A 113 -0.71 35.31 24.56
CA MET A 113 0.52 36.06 24.84
C MET A 113 0.85 37.15 23.80
N MET A 114 0.30 37.05 22.58
CA MET A 114 0.50 38.04 21.52
C MET A 114 -0.51 39.21 21.56
N LYS A 115 -1.48 39.16 22.49
CA LYS A 115 -2.41 40.27 22.75
C LYS A 115 -1.80 41.26 23.71
#